data_AF-A0A8T4TXA4-F1
#
_entry.id   AF-A0A8T4TXA4-F1
#
_cell.length_a   1.000
_cell.length_b   1.000
_cell.length_c   1.000
_cell.angle_alpha   90.00
_cell.angle_beta   90.00
_cell.angle_gamma   90.00
#
_symmetry.space_group_name_H-M   'P 1'
#
loop_
_entity.id
_entity.type
_entity.pdbx_description
1 polymer ?
#
loop_
_entity_poly.entity_id
_entity_poly.type
_entity_poly.pdbx_seq_one_letter_code
_entity_poly.pdbx_strand_id
1 'polypeptide(L)'
;MLKWLIGNHVKKEIKDHLNNLHLHLAHSFSNIKDDISNIHVHLKNKDQKFLELEHKIHLLETKLFYALQPREAPKQIAESEEDEVELKEEAVRVDHELTHTQQTILAALYQLQSQFNSPISFKSLAKYLYPAKDYTAVRTTLSEYLDLLTEYNLVSKKKVGRETVAKTTKKGQKLAKSILKNKNNKLNIEIG
;
A
#
# COMPACT_ATOMS: atom_id res chain seq x y z
N MET A 1 8.96 -43.73 -65.33
CA MET A 1 9.50 -43.86 -63.96
C MET A 1 10.06 -42.56 -63.38
N LEU A 2 10.78 -41.71 -64.13
CA LEU A 2 11.36 -40.46 -63.59
C LEU A 2 10.36 -39.48 -62.95
N LYS A 3 9.16 -39.30 -63.52
CA LYS A 3 8.13 -38.38 -62.97
C LYS A 3 7.65 -38.75 -61.56
N TRP A 4 7.66 -40.04 -61.20
CA TRP A 4 7.24 -40.51 -59.87
C TRP A 4 8.30 -40.22 -58.80
N LEU A 5 9.58 -40.39 -59.16
CA LEU A 5 10.71 -40.06 -58.28
C LEU A 5 10.81 -38.55 -58.02
N ILE A 6 10.60 -37.73 -59.05
CA ILE A 6 10.60 -36.26 -58.92
C ILE A 6 9.44 -35.78 -58.04
N GLY A 7 8.23 -36.34 -58.22
CA GLY A 7 7.07 -35.99 -57.40
C GLY A 7 7.22 -36.37 -55.92
N ASN A 8 7.88 -37.49 -55.62
CA ASN A 8 8.19 -37.89 -54.24
C ASN A 8 9.29 -37.02 -53.61
N HIS A 9 10.26 -36.56 -54.39
CA HIS A 9 11.31 -35.67 -53.90
C HIS A 9 10.75 -34.30 -53.51
N VAL A 10 9.91 -33.71 -54.37
CA VAL A 10 9.23 -32.42 -54.11
C VAL A 10 8.31 -32.52 -52.89
N LYS A 11 7.57 -33.64 -52.72
CA LYS A 11 6.74 -33.85 -51.51
C LYS A 11 7.58 -33.97 -50.24
N LYS A 12 8.78 -34.55 -50.33
CA LYS A 12 9.70 -34.65 -49.20
C LYS A 12 10.27 -33.28 -48.82
N GLU A 13 10.71 -32.49 -49.79
CA GLU A 13 11.18 -31.12 -49.57
C GLU A 13 10.12 -30.21 -48.93
N ILE A 14 8.86 -30.28 -49.41
CA ILE A 14 7.76 -29.50 -48.82
C ILE A 14 7.52 -29.91 -47.36
N LYS A 15 7.57 -31.21 -47.06
CA LYS A 15 7.39 -31.72 -45.69
C LYS A 15 8.55 -31.29 -44.78
N ASP A 16 9.77 -31.34 -45.28
CA ASP A 16 10.96 -30.90 -44.56
C ASP A 16 10.94 -29.38 -44.32
N HIS A 17 10.46 -28.60 -45.29
CA HIS A 17 10.29 -27.15 -45.13
C HIS A 17 9.20 -26.81 -44.11
N LEU A 18 8.08 -27.53 -44.12
CA LEU A 18 6.97 -27.32 -43.18
C LEU A 18 7.36 -27.72 -41.75
N ASN A 19 8.16 -28.78 -41.59
CA ASN A 19 8.76 -29.16 -40.32
C ASN A 19 9.76 -28.12 -39.81
N ASN A 20 10.62 -27.59 -40.69
CA ASN A 20 11.55 -26.51 -40.34
C ASN A 20 10.78 -25.24 -39.92
N LEU A 21 9.71 -24.89 -40.63
CA LEU A 21 8.89 -23.74 -40.30
C LEU A 21 8.20 -23.92 -38.94
N HIS A 22 7.74 -25.15 -38.64
CA HIS A 22 7.20 -25.48 -37.32
C HIS A 22 8.25 -25.37 -36.21
N LEU A 23 9.47 -25.85 -36.46
CA LEU A 23 10.60 -25.70 -35.52
C LEU A 23 10.96 -24.23 -35.31
N HIS A 24 11.04 -23.43 -36.36
CA HIS A 24 11.30 -22.00 -36.27
C HIS A 24 10.19 -21.27 -35.50
N LEU A 25 8.91 -21.61 -35.71
CA LEU A 25 7.82 -21.04 -34.92
C LEU A 25 7.91 -21.45 -33.45
N ALA A 26 8.18 -22.72 -33.16
CA ALA A 26 8.34 -23.21 -31.79
C ALA A 26 9.50 -22.48 -31.07
N HIS A 27 10.63 -22.29 -31.76
CA HIS A 27 11.74 -21.49 -31.25
C HIS A 27 11.38 -20.01 -31.07
N SER A 28 10.65 -19.40 -32.01
CA SER A 28 10.18 -18.02 -31.86
C SER A 28 9.24 -17.86 -30.66
N PHE A 29 8.31 -18.80 -30.44
CA PHE A 29 7.44 -18.75 -29.26
C PHE A 29 8.20 -18.97 -27.95
N SER A 30 9.20 -19.86 -27.94
CA SER A 30 10.07 -20.05 -26.78
C SER A 30 10.84 -18.76 -26.48
N ASN A 31 11.46 -18.15 -27.48
CA ASN A 31 12.20 -16.90 -27.32
C ASN A 31 11.30 -15.75 -26.86
N ILE A 32 10.08 -15.62 -27.43
CA ILE A 32 9.10 -14.62 -26.99
C ILE A 32 8.70 -14.84 -25.52
N LYS A 33 8.50 -16.10 -25.11
CA LYS A 33 8.18 -16.45 -23.72
C LYS A 33 9.33 -16.09 -22.78
N ASP A 34 10.56 -16.38 -23.19
CA ASP A 34 11.77 -16.05 -22.43
C ASP A 34 11.95 -14.53 -22.32
N ASP A 35 11.69 -13.78 -23.39
CA ASP A 35 11.71 -12.32 -23.40
C ASP A 35 10.62 -11.73 -22.48
N ILE A 36 9.40 -12.26 -22.50
CA ILE A 36 8.32 -11.85 -21.58
C ILE A 36 8.71 -12.09 -20.12
N SER A 37 9.33 -13.25 -19.83
CA SER A 37 9.84 -13.58 -18.50
C SER A 37 10.93 -12.60 -18.05
N ASN A 38 11.87 -12.28 -18.94
CA ASN A 38 12.96 -11.34 -18.66
C ASN A 38 12.44 -9.91 -18.45
N ILE A 39 11.44 -9.47 -19.22
CA ILE A 39 10.76 -8.19 -19.01
C ILE A 39 10.12 -8.14 -17.62
N HIS A 40 9.45 -9.22 -17.20
CA HIS A 40 8.82 -9.29 -15.88
C HIS A 40 9.84 -9.18 -14.73
N VAL A 41 10.99 -9.86 -14.86
CA VAL A 41 12.09 -9.74 -13.88
C VAL A 41 12.67 -8.32 -13.85
N HIS A 42 12.82 -7.69 -15.02
CA HIS A 42 13.35 -6.33 -15.11
C HIS A 42 12.41 -5.26 -14.55
N LEU A 43 11.08 -5.43 -14.71
CA LEU A 43 10.07 -4.60 -14.06
C LEU A 43 10.12 -4.73 -12.53
N LYS A 44 10.16 -5.96 -12.01
CA LYS A 44 10.23 -6.22 -10.57
C LYS A 44 11.46 -5.58 -9.92
N ASN A 45 12.61 -5.61 -10.59
CA ASN A 45 13.83 -4.96 -10.11
C ASN A 45 13.77 -3.42 -10.16
N LYS A 46 13.02 -2.84 -11.11
CA LYS A 46 12.78 -1.40 -11.15
C LYS A 46 11.83 -0.95 -10.04
N ASP A 47 10.83 -1.75 -9.71
CA ASP A 47 9.93 -1.49 -8.58
C ASP A 47 10.69 -1.48 -7.25
N GLN A 48 11.66 -2.39 -7.08
CA GLN A 48 12.54 -2.39 -5.90
C GLN A 48 13.42 -1.13 -5.83
N LYS A 49 14.04 -0.72 -6.94
CA LYS A 49 14.81 0.54 -6.99
C LYS A 49 13.93 1.76 -6.74
N PHE A 50 12.69 1.75 -7.22
CA PHE A 50 11.73 2.81 -6.96
C PHE A 50 11.37 2.88 -5.48
N LEU A 51 11.14 1.72 -4.84
CA LEU A 51 10.89 1.62 -3.40
C LEU A 51 12.08 2.11 -2.56
N GLU A 52 13.31 1.78 -2.97
CA GLU A 52 14.54 2.28 -2.34
C GLU A 52 14.70 3.80 -2.49
N LEU A 53 14.35 4.35 -3.66
CA LEU A 53 14.37 5.79 -3.90
C LEU A 53 13.30 6.52 -3.08
N GLU A 54 12.09 5.97 -2.97
CA GLU A 54 11.04 6.49 -2.07
C GLU A 54 11.54 6.53 -0.62
N HIS A 55 12.22 5.48 -0.15
CA HIS A 55 12.80 5.44 1.19
C HIS A 55 13.90 6.50 1.39
N LYS A 56 14.78 6.68 0.39
CA LYS A 56 15.84 7.72 0.45
C LYS A 56 15.26 9.14 0.46
N ILE A 57 14.23 9.40 -0.34
CA ILE A 57 13.54 10.69 -0.37
C ILE A 57 12.93 10.98 1.01
N HIS A 58 12.23 10.00 1.59
CA HIS A 58 11.61 10.16 2.91
C HIS A 58 12.65 10.47 4.01
N LEU A 59 13.79 9.77 3.99
CA LEU A 59 14.90 10.06 4.91
C LEU A 59 15.47 11.47 4.75
N LEU A 60 15.60 11.95 3.51
CA LEU A 60 16.09 13.30 3.22
C LEU A 60 15.08 14.36 3.65
N GLU A 61 13.80 14.15 3.39
CA GLU A 61 12.72 15.03 3.87
C GLU A 61 12.74 15.12 5.41
N THR A 62 12.92 13.99 6.09
CA THR A 62 13.01 13.94 7.55
C THR A 62 14.23 14.71 8.07
N LYS A 63 15.39 14.54 7.43
CA LYS A 63 16.61 15.27 7.80
C LYS A 63 16.48 16.77 7.54
N LEU A 64 15.91 17.17 6.41
CA LEU A 64 15.66 18.58 6.09
C LEU A 64 14.66 19.20 7.08
N PHE A 65 13.63 18.46 7.46
CA PHE A 65 12.67 18.88 8.47
C PHE A 65 13.35 19.24 9.80
N TYR A 66 14.23 18.37 10.31
CA TYR A 66 14.97 18.66 11.55
C TYR A 66 16.04 19.76 11.37
N ALA A 67 16.65 19.87 10.20
CA ALA A 67 17.63 20.91 9.90
C ALA A 67 17.01 22.32 9.77
N LEU A 68 15.75 22.39 9.33
CA LEU A 68 15.01 23.63 9.10
C LEU A 68 14.12 24.04 10.28
N GLN A 69 14.04 23.23 11.34
CA GLN A 69 13.44 23.69 12.59
C GLN A 69 14.30 24.82 13.17
N PRO A 70 13.70 25.98 13.52
CA PRO A 70 14.42 26.97 14.30
C PRO A 70 14.87 26.31 15.60
N ARG A 71 16.19 26.32 15.86
CA ARG A 71 16.75 25.92 17.15
C ARG A 71 16.27 26.93 18.19
N GLU A 72 15.09 26.69 18.76
CA GLU A 72 14.73 27.31 20.02
C GLU A 72 15.69 26.77 21.08
N ALA A 73 16.34 27.69 21.79
CA ALA A 73 17.30 27.39 22.84
C ALA A 73 16.67 26.43 23.88
N PRO A 74 17.47 25.52 24.47
CA PRO A 74 16.94 24.49 25.36
C PRO A 74 16.42 25.13 26.63
N LYS A 75 15.09 25.23 26.76
CA LYS A 75 14.45 25.41 28.06
C LYS A 75 14.44 24.06 28.76
N GLN A 76 15.15 24.00 29.87
CA GLN A 76 15.24 22.83 30.73
C GLN A 76 13.86 22.46 31.25
N ILE A 77 13.69 21.14 31.38
CA ILE A 77 12.49 20.38 31.71
C ILE A 77 11.88 20.86 33.03
N ALA A 78 10.59 21.21 32.98
CA ALA A 78 9.68 20.90 34.07
C ALA A 78 8.64 19.96 33.46
N GLU A 79 8.50 18.77 34.06
CA GLU A 79 7.32 17.94 33.89
C GLU A 79 6.09 18.84 34.09
N SER A 80 5.32 19.01 33.03
CA SER A 80 3.99 19.59 33.08
C SER A 80 3.15 18.68 32.22
N GLU A 81 2.37 17.86 32.93
CA GLU A 81 1.13 17.31 32.46
C GLU A 81 0.28 18.42 31.81
N GLU A 82 -0.64 18.02 30.93
CA GLU A 82 -1.72 18.86 30.38
C GLU A 82 -1.36 19.78 29.20
N ASP A 83 -1.62 19.25 28.00
CA ASP A 83 -2.47 19.95 27.02
C ASP A 83 -3.25 18.87 26.25
N GLU A 84 -4.00 18.06 27.02
CA GLU A 84 -5.24 17.49 26.51
C GLU A 84 -6.22 18.66 26.45
N VAL A 85 -6.50 19.15 25.23
CA VAL A 85 -7.65 20.02 25.03
C VAL A 85 -8.89 19.17 25.32
N GLU A 86 -9.38 19.24 26.57
CA GLU A 86 -10.69 18.76 27.00
C GLU A 86 -11.76 19.44 26.15
N LEU A 87 -12.10 18.81 25.02
CA LEU A 87 -13.42 18.95 24.45
C LEU A 87 -14.37 18.28 25.45
N LYS A 88 -15.20 19.11 26.09
CA LYS A 88 -16.29 18.75 27.00
C LYS A 88 -16.78 17.32 26.78
N GLU A 89 -16.64 16.51 27.83
CA GLU A 89 -17.20 15.16 27.92
C GLU A 89 -18.74 15.21 27.86
N GLU A 90 -19.30 15.38 26.67
CA GLU A 90 -20.55 14.69 26.37
C GLU A 90 -20.16 13.26 26.05
N ALA A 91 -20.32 12.38 27.04
CA ALA A 91 -20.27 10.94 26.87
C ALA A 91 -21.40 10.51 25.93
N VAL A 92 -21.24 10.78 24.63
CA VAL A 92 -21.98 10.09 23.59
C VAL A 92 -21.53 8.63 23.71
N ARG A 93 -22.38 7.82 24.35
CA ARG A 93 -22.28 6.37 24.31
C ARG A 93 -22.34 5.97 22.84
N VAL A 94 -21.18 5.72 22.25
CA VAL A 94 -21.09 5.17 20.90
C VAL A 94 -21.33 3.67 21.03
N ASP A 95 -22.60 3.29 21.16
CA ASP A 95 -23.10 1.93 20.89
C ASP A 95 -23.16 1.67 19.36
N HIS A 96 -22.54 2.52 18.54
CA HIS A 96 -22.50 2.34 17.10
C HIS A 96 -21.40 1.35 16.71
N GLU A 97 -21.82 0.22 16.18
CA GLU A 97 -20.94 -0.67 15.44
C GLU A 97 -20.34 0.10 14.26
N LEU A 98 -19.03 0.33 14.32
CA LEU A 98 -18.30 0.89 13.17
C LEU A 98 -18.57 0.03 11.94
N THR A 99 -18.81 0.67 10.79
CA THR A 99 -18.94 -0.07 9.53
C THR A 99 -17.65 -0.81 9.20
N HIS A 100 -17.72 -1.85 8.37
CA HIS A 100 -16.53 -2.60 7.95
C HIS A 100 -15.43 -1.69 7.38
N THR A 101 -15.81 -0.68 6.59
CA THR A 101 -14.88 0.29 6.03
C THR A 101 -14.24 1.17 7.11
N GLN A 102 -15.01 1.66 8.07
CA GLN A 102 -14.47 2.44 9.21
C GLN A 102 -13.52 1.60 10.07
N GLN A 103 -13.87 0.34 10.35
CA GLN A 103 -13.01 -0.60 11.05
C GLN A 103 -11.70 -0.84 10.29
N THR A 104 -11.78 -1.00 8.97
CA THR A 104 -10.61 -1.20 8.10
C THR A 104 -9.71 0.02 8.11
N ILE A 105 -10.27 1.22 8.00
CA ILE A 105 -9.52 2.49 8.06
C ILE A 105 -8.83 2.65 9.42
N LEU A 106 -9.55 2.39 10.52
CA LEU A 106 -9.01 2.49 11.87
C LEU A 106 -7.87 1.49 12.10
N ALA A 107 -8.04 0.24 11.66
CA ALA A 107 -7.03 -0.80 11.77
C ALA A 107 -5.79 -0.48 10.92
N ALA A 108 -5.98 -0.03 9.67
CA ALA A 108 -4.89 0.39 8.80
C ALA A 108 -4.09 1.56 9.38
N LEU A 109 -4.80 2.58 9.89
CA LEU A 109 -4.17 3.72 10.54
C LEU A 109 -3.33 3.29 11.74
N TYR A 110 -3.86 2.39 12.58
CA TYR A 110 -3.15 1.83 13.73
C TYR A 110 -1.90 1.04 13.32
N GLN A 111 -1.98 0.20 12.28
CA GLN A 111 -0.85 -0.59 11.78
C GLN A 111 0.26 0.32 11.25
N LEU A 112 -0.06 1.28 10.39
CA LEU A 112 0.91 2.23 9.86
C LEU A 112 1.54 3.06 10.98
N GLN A 113 0.73 3.59 11.90
CA GLN A 113 1.24 4.36 13.04
C GLN A 113 2.20 3.52 13.89
N SER A 114 1.89 2.24 14.11
CA SER A 114 2.74 1.34 14.91
C SER A 114 4.05 1.00 14.18
N GLN A 115 4.01 0.88 12.86
CA GLN A 115 5.18 0.60 12.03
C GLN A 115 6.15 1.78 11.95
N PHE A 116 5.62 3.00 11.84
CA PHE A 116 6.43 4.23 11.67
C PHE A 116 6.63 5.03 12.95
N ASN A 117 5.97 4.64 14.04
CA ASN A 117 5.92 5.36 15.31
C ASN A 117 5.61 6.86 15.16
N SER A 118 4.75 7.21 14.20
CA SER A 118 4.45 8.59 13.82
C SER A 118 2.99 8.78 13.36
N PRO A 119 2.44 10.01 13.43
CA PRO A 119 1.15 10.32 12.80
C PRO A 119 1.20 10.11 11.29
N ILE A 120 0.12 9.58 10.71
CA ILE A 120 0.07 9.18 9.31
C ILE A 120 -0.68 10.23 8.49
N SER A 121 -0.09 10.66 7.38
CA SER A 121 -0.77 11.58 6.46
C SER A 121 -1.94 10.90 5.75
N PHE A 122 -2.96 11.69 5.40
CA PHE A 122 -4.13 11.16 4.69
C PHE A 122 -3.75 10.55 3.34
N LYS A 123 -2.74 11.14 2.69
CA LYS A 123 -2.20 10.64 1.42
C LYS A 123 -1.55 9.27 1.59
N SER A 124 -0.75 9.08 2.64
CA SER A 124 -0.13 7.77 2.94
C SER A 124 -1.17 6.72 3.31
N LEU A 125 -2.16 7.09 4.11
CA LEU A 125 -3.26 6.19 4.47
C LEU A 125 -4.09 5.79 3.24
N ALA A 126 -4.35 6.73 2.33
CA ALA A 126 -5.03 6.45 1.07
C ALA A 126 -4.23 5.50 0.16
N LYS A 127 -2.92 5.72 0.01
CA LYS A 127 -2.03 4.84 -0.77
C LYS A 127 -2.03 3.41 -0.22
N TYR A 128 -2.09 3.26 1.10
CA TYR A 128 -2.15 1.96 1.76
C TYR A 128 -3.49 1.25 1.54
N LEU A 129 -4.62 1.95 1.70
CA LEU A 129 -5.97 1.38 1.58
C LEU A 129 -6.39 1.14 0.13
N TYR A 130 -5.96 2.00 -0.79
CA TYR A 130 -6.40 2.03 -2.18
C TYR A 130 -5.20 2.15 -3.13
N PRO A 131 -4.31 1.14 -3.20
CA PRO A 131 -3.06 1.24 -3.95
C PRO A 131 -3.24 1.45 -5.46
N ALA A 132 -4.39 1.06 -6.02
CA ALA A 132 -4.72 1.23 -7.43
C ALA A 132 -5.47 2.53 -7.75
N LYS A 133 -5.76 3.39 -6.76
CA LYS A 133 -6.53 4.62 -6.95
C LYS A 133 -5.67 5.84 -6.63
N ASP A 134 -5.82 6.88 -7.44
CA ASP A 134 -5.22 8.18 -7.15
C ASP A 134 -5.85 8.78 -5.88
N TYR A 135 -5.00 9.45 -5.09
CA TYR A 135 -5.44 10.10 -3.84
C TYR A 135 -6.58 11.09 -4.07
N THR A 136 -6.56 11.84 -5.16
CA THR A 136 -7.61 12.82 -5.50
C THR A 136 -8.99 12.20 -5.60
N ALA A 137 -9.09 10.95 -6.07
CA ALA A 137 -10.36 10.24 -6.23
C ALA A 137 -10.95 9.72 -4.90
N VAL A 138 -10.10 9.50 -3.88
CA VAL A 138 -10.53 8.92 -2.59
C VAL A 138 -10.43 9.91 -1.42
N ARG A 139 -9.84 11.08 -1.64
CA ARG A 139 -9.54 12.08 -0.60
C ARG A 139 -10.77 12.50 0.20
N THR A 140 -11.85 12.87 -0.49
CA THR A 140 -13.06 13.39 0.16
C THR A 140 -13.69 12.32 1.05
N THR A 141 -13.91 11.13 0.50
CA THR A 141 -14.48 9.99 1.21
C THR A 141 -13.59 9.54 2.39
N LEU A 142 -12.27 9.52 2.22
CA LEU A 142 -11.36 9.21 3.32
C LEU A 142 -11.42 10.26 4.43
N SER A 143 -11.54 11.55 4.07
CA SER A 143 -11.70 12.62 5.05
C SER A 143 -12.96 12.43 5.87
N GLU A 144 -14.10 12.20 5.21
CA GLU A 144 -15.41 11.96 5.84
C GLU A 144 -15.35 10.81 6.84
N TYR A 145 -14.79 9.66 6.44
CA TYR A 145 -14.64 8.53 7.37
C TYR A 145 -13.74 8.86 8.56
N LEU A 146 -12.65 9.59 8.32
CA LEU A 146 -11.79 10.01 9.42
C LEU A 146 -12.46 11.06 10.30
N ASP A 147 -13.36 11.91 9.77
CA ASP A 147 -14.11 12.91 10.53
C ASP A 147 -15.07 12.19 11.50
N LEU A 148 -15.82 11.21 11.02
CA LEU A 148 -16.66 10.34 11.85
C LEU A 148 -15.85 9.61 12.94
N LEU A 149 -14.66 9.07 12.59
CA LEU A 149 -13.79 8.43 13.57
C LEU A 149 -13.23 9.42 14.61
N THR A 150 -13.10 10.70 14.26
CA THR A 150 -12.72 11.76 15.19
C THR A 150 -13.89 12.15 16.10
N GLU A 151 -15.11 12.23 15.58
CA GLU A 151 -16.33 12.45 16.37
C GLU A 151 -16.50 11.37 17.46
N TYR A 152 -16.16 10.11 17.15
CA TYR A 152 -16.18 9.00 18.11
C TYR A 152 -14.98 8.94 19.07
N ASN A 153 -14.08 9.93 19.00
CA ASN A 153 -12.84 10.02 19.76
C ASN A 153 -11.91 8.79 19.57
N LEU A 154 -11.92 8.21 18.36
CA LEU A 154 -11.06 7.08 17.99
C LEU A 154 -9.79 7.55 17.26
N VAL A 155 -9.87 8.69 16.58
CA VAL A 155 -8.79 9.28 15.81
C VAL A 155 -8.65 10.76 16.14
N SER A 156 -7.41 11.22 16.36
CA SER A 156 -7.06 12.63 16.45
C SER A 156 -6.43 13.08 15.14
N LYS A 157 -6.83 14.26 14.66
CA LYS A 157 -6.29 14.89 13.44
C LYS A 157 -5.52 16.14 13.80
N LYS A 158 -4.43 16.38 13.09
CA LYS A 158 -3.67 17.62 13.17
C LYS A 158 -3.25 18.06 11.78
N LYS A 159 -3.34 19.35 11.51
CA LYS A 159 -2.74 19.94 10.30
C LYS A 159 -1.26 20.21 10.56
N VAL A 160 -0.40 19.73 9.68
CA VAL A 160 1.05 19.93 9.74
C VAL A 160 1.51 20.44 8.38
N GLY A 161 1.81 21.74 8.31
CA GLY A 161 2.13 22.42 7.06
C GLY A 161 0.97 22.37 6.05
N ARG A 162 1.22 21.74 4.89
CA ARG A 162 0.24 21.58 3.79
C ARG A 162 -0.57 20.28 3.87
N GLU A 163 -0.28 19.42 4.84
CA GLU A 163 -0.91 18.12 4.97
C GLU A 163 -1.72 17.99 6.27
N THR A 164 -2.71 17.10 6.24
CA THR A 164 -3.42 16.66 7.44
C THR A 164 -2.92 15.27 7.79
N VAL A 165 -2.52 15.11 9.06
CA VAL A 165 -2.09 13.83 9.63
C VAL A 165 -3.11 13.35 10.66
N ALA A 166 -3.23 12.04 10.79
CA ALA A 166 -4.09 11.36 11.75
C ALA A 166 -3.29 10.44 12.66
N LYS A 167 -3.75 10.29 13.89
CA LYS A 167 -3.21 9.36 14.89
C LYS A 167 -4.38 8.71 15.62
N THR A 168 -4.26 7.42 15.94
CA THR A 168 -5.23 6.73 16.81
C THR A 168 -5.10 7.17 18.27
N THR A 169 -6.23 7.45 18.91
CA THR A 169 -6.30 7.74 20.35
C THR A 169 -6.10 6.46 21.17
N LYS A 170 -5.95 6.57 22.50
CA LYS A 170 -5.89 5.39 23.39
C LYS A 170 -7.11 4.47 23.20
N LYS A 171 -8.31 5.06 23.03
CA LYS A 171 -9.57 4.35 22.74
C LYS A 171 -9.53 3.67 21.37
N GLY A 172 -9.12 4.41 20.33
CA GLY A 172 -8.98 3.88 18.97
C GLY A 172 -7.99 2.72 18.87
N GLN A 173 -6.86 2.78 19.59
CA GLN A 173 -5.86 1.72 19.63
C GLN A 173 -6.39 0.42 20.23
N LYS A 174 -7.16 0.52 21.34
CA LYS A 174 -7.79 -0.66 21.96
C LYS A 174 -8.75 -1.33 20.97
N LEU A 175 -9.60 -0.55 20.31
CA LEU A 175 -10.56 -1.07 19.34
C LEU A 175 -9.88 -1.66 18.10
N ALA A 176 -8.86 -0.98 17.56
CA ALA A 176 -8.08 -1.46 16.42
C ALA A 176 -7.40 -2.80 16.72
N LYS A 177 -6.82 -2.97 17.91
CA LYS A 177 -6.24 -4.25 18.35
C LYS A 177 -7.28 -5.37 18.37
N SER A 178 -8.49 -5.09 18.87
CA SER A 178 -9.59 -6.06 18.88
C SER A 178 -10.02 -6.46 17.47
N ILE A 179 -10.13 -5.49 16.55
CA ILE A 179 -10.47 -5.73 15.13
C ILE A 179 -9.42 -6.64 14.47
N LEU A 180 -8.13 -6.35 14.67
CA LEU A 180 -7.02 -7.14 14.12
C LEU A 180 -6.99 -8.56 14.68
N LYS A 181 -7.24 -8.74 15.99
CA LYS A 181 -7.31 -10.05 16.63
C LYS A 181 -8.45 -10.91 16.06
N ASN A 182 -9.63 -10.32 15.88
CA ASN A 182 -10.79 -11.02 15.32
C ASN A 182 -10.56 -11.45 13.87
N LYS A 183 -9.82 -10.67 13.09
CA LYS A 183 -9.46 -11.02 11.70
C LYS A 183 -8.53 -12.24 11.64
N ASN A 184 -7.55 -12.33 12.53
CA ASN A 184 -6.63 -13.46 12.59
C ASN A 184 -7.32 -14.75 13.03
N ASN A 185 -8.28 -14.67 13.95
CA ASN A 185 -9.05 -15.84 14.38
C ASN A 185 -9.96 -16.41 13.28
N LYS A 186 -10.55 -15.56 12.42
CA LYS A 186 -11.35 -16.05 11.28
C LYS A 186 -10.50 -16.80 10.24
N LEU A 187 -9.30 -16.31 9.95
CA LEU A 187 -8.38 -16.96 9.00
C LEU A 187 -7.90 -18.35 9.47
N ASN A 188 -7.82 -18.58 10.79
CA ASN A 188 -7.43 -19.88 11.34
C ASN A 188 -8.56 -20.92 11.36
N ILE A 189 -9.83 -20.51 11.19
CA ILE A 189 -10.98 -21.41 11.16
C ILE A 189 -11.26 -21.91 9.73
N GLU A 190 -10.80 -21.20 8.71
CA GLU A 190 -10.99 -21.59 7.30
C GLU A 190 -9.88 -22.50 6.75
N ILE A 191 -8.86 -22.83 7.56
CA ILE A 191 -7.72 -23.68 7.20
C ILE A 191 -7.65 -24.94 8.10
N GLY A 192 -8.54 -25.08 9.08
CA GLY A 192 -8.70 -26.27 9.92
C GLY A 192 -9.91 -27.09 9.52
#